data_AF-E0UP46-F1
#
_entry.id   AF-E0UP46-F1
#
_cell.length_a   1.000
_cell.length_b   1.000
_cell.length_c   1.000
_cell.angle_alpha   90.00
_cell.angle_beta   90.00
_cell.angle_gamma   90.00
#
_symmetry.space_group_name_H-M   'P 1'
#
loop_
_entity.id
_entity.type
_entity.pdbx_description
1 polymer ?
#
loop_
_entity_poly.entity_id
_entity_poly.type
_entity_poly.pdbx_seq_one_letter_code
_entity_poly.pdbx_strand_id
1 'polypeptide(L)'
;MKKLLLVFILGFVSLQANSGEEVYKAKCASCHAMKGMMDETQMKEMRQKMQNASKEEKMAMRQKMMQKMQKSDMKAPPMPMVSKRLKMMLKSREEFITFVDDYIQNPSQKKGFCMPMAYKRFGTMPPIGKSLSKEERTAVASWLYDNFKGSWGGSMGGKMCEMKNKNMKCGAGKCGAVKIQTH
;
A
#
# COMPACT_ATOMS: atom_id res chain seq x y z
N MET A 1 63.93 -3.66 24.47
CA MET A 1 63.04 -4.66 25.10
C MET A 1 61.60 -4.31 24.76
N LYS A 2 60.88 -5.25 24.13
CA LYS A 2 59.45 -5.18 23.80
C LYS A 2 58.60 -5.14 25.08
N LYS A 3 57.47 -4.41 25.05
CA LYS A 3 56.20 -4.57 25.81
C LYS A 3 55.52 -3.19 25.88
N LEU A 4 54.24 -2.97 25.66
CA LEU A 4 53.12 -3.77 25.17
C LEU A 4 52.04 -2.71 24.91
N LEU A 5 51.90 -2.26 23.67
CA LEU A 5 50.87 -1.29 23.29
C LEU A 5 49.62 -2.07 22.86
N LEU A 6 48.86 -2.56 23.84
CA LEU A 6 47.54 -3.16 23.60
C LEU A 6 46.51 -2.04 23.51
N VAL A 7 46.35 -1.48 22.31
CA VAL A 7 45.20 -0.64 21.97
C VAL A 7 44.01 -1.57 21.74
N PHE A 8 43.16 -1.68 22.77
CA PHE A 8 41.82 -2.25 22.65
C PHE A 8 40.95 -1.30 21.79
N ILE A 9 41.05 -1.41 20.46
CA ILE A 9 40.02 -0.85 19.57
C ILE A 9 38.84 -1.82 19.63
N LEU A 10 37.96 -1.63 20.61
CA LEU A 10 36.59 -2.15 20.53
C LEU A 10 35.92 -1.44 19.36
N GLY A 11 36.00 -2.07 18.19
CA GLY A 11 35.29 -1.65 16.99
C GLY A 11 33.79 -1.72 17.26
N PHE A 12 33.19 -0.58 17.59
CA PHE A 12 31.76 -0.41 17.62
C PHE A 12 31.26 -0.49 16.17
N VAL A 13 30.93 -1.69 15.71
CA VAL A 13 30.23 -1.87 14.44
C VAL A 13 28.83 -1.34 14.64
N SER A 14 28.65 -0.04 14.37
CA SER A 14 27.33 0.58 14.32
C SER A 14 26.53 -0.10 13.21
N LEU A 15 25.66 -1.03 13.60
CA LEU A 15 24.60 -1.54 12.75
C LEU A 15 23.68 -0.35 12.44
N GLN A 16 23.92 0.33 11.33
CA GLN A 16 23.01 1.39 10.87
C GLN A 16 21.74 0.70 10.37
N ALA A 17 20.73 0.65 11.22
CA ALA A 17 19.38 0.31 10.80
C ALA A 17 18.85 1.47 9.96
N ASN A 18 18.88 1.32 8.63
CA ASN A 18 18.25 2.27 7.72
C ASN A 18 16.79 2.46 8.13
N SER A 19 16.33 3.72 8.20
CA SER A 19 14.93 3.98 8.49
C SER A 19 14.06 3.44 7.35
N GLY A 20 12.83 3.01 7.67
CA GLY A 20 11.92 2.52 6.63
C GLY A 20 11.58 3.58 5.57
N GLU A 21 11.68 4.87 5.90
CA GLU A 21 11.52 5.96 4.94
C GLU A 21 12.66 6.01 3.93
N GLU A 22 13.90 5.87 4.39
CA GLU A 22 15.09 5.87 3.53
C GLU A 22 15.07 4.67 2.60
N VAL A 23 14.72 3.48 3.11
CA VAL A 23 14.52 2.28 2.30
C VAL A 23 13.44 2.52 1.24
N TYR A 24 12.31 3.13 1.62
CA TYR A 24 11.24 3.45 0.67
C TYR A 24 11.72 4.38 -0.45
N LYS A 25 12.38 5.49 -0.10
CA LYS A 25 12.89 6.47 -1.07
C LYS A 25 13.90 5.84 -2.03
N ALA A 26 14.80 5.00 -1.51
CA ALA A 26 15.85 4.37 -2.30
C ALA A 26 15.34 3.22 -3.19
N LYS A 27 14.40 2.40 -2.70
CA LYS A 27 14.06 1.12 -3.34
C LYS A 27 12.66 1.06 -3.94
N CYS A 28 11.73 1.89 -3.46
CA CYS A 28 10.30 1.80 -3.81
C CYS A 28 9.81 3.01 -4.61
N ALA A 29 10.34 4.20 -4.34
CA ALA A 29 9.82 5.46 -4.88
C ALA A 29 9.99 5.64 -6.40
N SER A 30 10.89 4.88 -7.03
CA SER A 30 11.06 4.86 -8.49
C SER A 30 9.83 4.36 -9.24
N CYS A 31 8.99 3.56 -8.58
CA CYS A 31 7.74 3.02 -9.12
C CYS A 31 6.51 3.52 -8.37
N HIS A 32 6.60 3.64 -7.03
CA HIS A 32 5.46 3.98 -6.17
C HIS A 32 5.51 5.43 -5.69
N ALA A 33 4.49 6.21 -6.03
CA ALA A 33 4.34 7.56 -5.52
C ALA A 33 4.01 7.58 -4.01
N MET A 34 4.69 8.45 -3.26
CA MET A 34 4.42 8.71 -1.82
C MET A 34 3.12 9.49 -1.60
N LYS A 35 2.72 10.30 -2.59
CA LYS A 35 1.49 11.09 -2.55
C LYS A 35 0.45 10.47 -3.47
N GLY A 36 -0.82 10.66 -3.12
CA GLY A 36 -1.92 10.37 -4.05
C GLY A 36 -1.88 11.28 -5.28
N MET A 37 -2.65 10.94 -6.30
CA MET A 37 -2.74 11.73 -7.55
C MET A 37 -3.38 13.12 -7.37
N MET A 38 -3.93 13.39 -6.18
CA MET A 38 -4.61 14.63 -5.80
C MET A 38 -4.19 14.99 -4.37
N ASP A 39 -3.96 16.27 -4.12
CA ASP A 39 -3.80 16.78 -2.77
C ASP A 39 -5.14 16.84 -2.02
N GLU A 40 -5.10 17.15 -0.73
CA GLU A 40 -6.27 17.16 0.13
C GLU A 40 -7.32 18.19 -0.30
N THR A 41 -6.88 19.38 -0.75
CA THR A 41 -7.76 20.46 -1.21
C THR A 41 -8.49 20.05 -2.47
N GLN A 42 -7.76 19.54 -3.47
CA GLN A 42 -8.33 19.00 -4.71
C GLN A 42 -9.32 17.87 -4.43
N MET A 43 -9.01 17.01 -3.45
CA MET A 43 -9.93 15.95 -3.02
C MET A 43 -11.20 16.49 -2.36
N LYS A 44 -11.11 17.54 -1.53
CA LYS A 44 -12.27 18.19 -0.90
C LYS A 44 -13.15 18.87 -1.94
N GLU A 45 -12.56 19.64 -2.86
CA GLU A 45 -13.28 20.29 -3.95
C GLU A 45 -13.97 19.26 -4.86
N MET A 46 -13.26 18.19 -5.25
CA MET A 46 -13.85 17.13 -6.05
C MET A 46 -15.01 16.46 -5.32
N ARG A 47 -14.90 16.22 -4.01
CA ARG A 47 -16.00 15.66 -3.20
C ARG A 47 -17.20 16.59 -3.17
N GLN A 48 -17.00 17.88 -2.97
CA GLN A 48 -18.08 18.87 -2.94
C GLN A 48 -18.76 18.96 -4.30
N LYS A 49 -17.99 19.03 -5.39
CA LYS A 49 -18.53 18.98 -6.76
C LYS A 49 -19.33 17.71 -7.00
N MET A 50 -18.82 16.55 -6.56
CA MET A 50 -19.53 15.27 -6.67
C MET A 50 -20.78 15.18 -5.80
N GLN A 51 -20.90 15.94 -4.71
CA GLN A 51 -22.14 15.97 -3.91
C GLN A 51 -23.24 16.74 -4.63
N ASN A 52 -22.87 17.87 -5.24
CA ASN A 52 -23.82 18.81 -5.85
C ASN A 52 -24.14 18.51 -7.32
N ALA A 53 -23.34 17.69 -7.98
CA ALA A 53 -23.50 17.35 -9.40
C ALA A 53 -24.70 16.43 -9.68
N SER A 54 -25.31 16.60 -10.86
CA SER A 54 -26.26 15.66 -11.46
C SER A 54 -25.62 14.28 -11.71
N LYS A 55 -26.45 13.28 -11.99
CA LYS A 55 -25.97 11.92 -12.32
C LYS A 55 -25.08 11.93 -13.56
N GLU A 56 -25.41 12.74 -14.56
CA GLU A 56 -24.67 12.86 -15.81
C GLU A 56 -23.30 13.51 -15.60
N GLU A 57 -23.24 14.63 -14.90
CA GLU A 57 -21.97 15.30 -14.55
C GLU A 57 -21.06 14.40 -13.70
N LYS A 58 -21.64 13.62 -12.77
CA LYS A 58 -20.89 12.61 -12.00
C LYS A 58 -20.27 11.55 -12.92
N MET A 59 -20.98 11.09 -13.95
CA MET A 59 -20.47 10.11 -14.91
C MET A 59 -19.36 10.71 -15.77
N ALA A 60 -19.57 11.92 -16.30
CA ALA A 60 -18.57 12.64 -17.09
C ALA A 60 -17.27 12.89 -16.29
N MET A 61 -17.40 13.30 -15.02
CA MET A 61 -16.24 13.51 -14.15
C MET A 61 -15.47 12.22 -13.87
N ARG A 62 -16.18 11.10 -13.60
CA ARG A 62 -15.55 9.77 -13.45
C ARG A 62 -14.82 9.36 -14.72
N GLN A 63 -15.42 9.56 -15.89
CA GLN A 63 -14.80 9.23 -17.17
C GLN A 63 -13.54 10.06 -17.41
N LYS A 64 -13.59 11.37 -17.15
CA LYS A 64 -12.42 12.26 -17.25
C LYS A 64 -11.30 11.85 -16.30
N MET A 65 -11.63 11.47 -15.07
CA MET A 65 -10.67 10.95 -14.09
C MET A 65 -10.04 9.64 -14.57
N MET A 66 -10.84 8.70 -15.07
CA MET A 66 -10.37 7.43 -15.61
C MET A 66 -9.45 7.63 -16.82
N GLN A 67 -9.79 8.55 -17.73
CA GLN A 67 -8.92 8.90 -18.86
C GLN A 67 -7.60 9.52 -18.38
N LYS A 68 -7.63 10.45 -17.42
CA LYS A 68 -6.41 11.02 -16.83
C LYS A 68 -5.54 9.95 -16.18
N MET A 69 -6.16 8.99 -15.49
CA MET A 69 -5.46 7.85 -14.91
C MET A 69 -4.84 6.96 -15.99
N GLN A 70 -5.55 6.64 -17.07
CA GLN A 70 -5.02 5.83 -18.17
C GLN A 70 -3.82 6.50 -18.87
N LYS A 71 -3.83 7.83 -18.96
CA LYS A 71 -2.75 8.62 -19.59
C LYS A 71 -1.55 8.92 -18.66
N SER A 72 -1.57 8.50 -17.39
CA SER A 72 -0.47 8.82 -16.47
C SER A 72 0.69 7.81 -16.59
N ASP A 73 1.92 8.30 -16.58
CA ASP A 73 3.15 7.49 -16.69
C ASP A 73 3.56 6.72 -15.42
N MET A 74 2.66 6.63 -14.43
CA MET A 74 2.94 5.87 -13.21
C MET A 74 3.12 4.39 -13.52
N LYS A 75 4.25 3.83 -13.06
CA LYS A 75 4.62 2.43 -13.25
C LYS A 75 3.94 1.50 -12.25
N ALA A 76 3.50 2.01 -11.11
CA ALA A 76 2.83 1.24 -10.08
C ALA A 76 1.72 2.05 -9.38
N PRO A 77 0.83 1.38 -8.61
CA PRO A 77 -0.18 2.08 -7.82
C PRO A 77 0.47 2.99 -6.76
N PRO A 78 -0.12 4.16 -6.44
CA PRO A 78 0.35 5.00 -5.35
C PRO A 78 0.34 4.25 -4.02
N MET A 79 1.45 4.30 -3.27
CA MET A 79 1.60 3.52 -2.05
C MET A 79 0.57 3.85 -0.94
N PRO A 80 0.12 5.10 -0.75
CA PRO A 80 -0.96 5.39 0.18
C PRO A 80 -2.23 4.54 -0.06
N MET A 81 -2.56 4.26 -1.33
CA MET A 81 -3.72 3.43 -1.68
C MET A 81 -3.45 1.95 -1.41
N VAL A 82 -2.24 1.47 -1.70
CA VAL A 82 -1.82 0.09 -1.43
C VAL A 82 -1.83 -0.19 0.07
N SER A 83 -1.11 0.61 0.87
CA SER A 83 -1.07 0.45 2.33
C SER A 83 -2.47 0.49 2.95
N LYS A 84 -3.32 1.39 2.48
CA LYS A 84 -4.72 1.47 2.92
C LYS A 84 -5.50 0.20 2.60
N ARG A 85 -5.37 -0.32 1.38
CA ARG A 85 -6.03 -1.56 0.97
C ARG A 85 -5.55 -2.75 1.81
N LEU A 86 -4.24 -2.84 2.07
CA LEU A 86 -3.68 -3.91 2.90
C LEU A 86 -4.20 -3.84 4.33
N LYS A 87 -4.25 -2.66 4.96
CA LYS A 87 -4.84 -2.47 6.31
C LYS A 87 -6.33 -2.80 6.41
N MET A 88 -7.05 -2.82 5.29
CA MET A 88 -8.46 -3.24 5.29
C MET A 88 -8.62 -4.76 5.21
N MET A 89 -7.65 -5.45 4.60
CA MET A 89 -7.71 -6.89 4.38
C MET A 89 -7.00 -7.68 5.48
N LEU A 90 -5.95 -7.08 6.04
CA LEU A 90 -5.12 -7.62 7.11
C LEU A 90 -5.55 -6.98 8.43
N LYS A 91 -5.69 -7.78 9.48
CA LYS A 91 -6.33 -7.40 10.74
C LYS A 91 -5.34 -6.80 11.74
N SER A 92 -4.05 -7.13 11.61
CA SER A 92 -3.01 -6.65 12.51
C SER A 92 -1.82 -6.02 11.78
N ARG A 93 -1.02 -5.29 12.55
CA ARG A 93 0.25 -4.71 12.08
C ARG A 93 1.24 -5.81 11.71
N GLU A 94 1.26 -6.90 12.46
CA GLU A 94 2.14 -8.04 12.27
C GLU A 94 1.79 -8.79 10.98
N GLU A 95 0.50 -8.99 10.70
CA GLU A 95 0.04 -9.57 9.43
C GLU A 95 0.43 -8.68 8.24
N PHE A 96 0.29 -7.36 8.38
CA PHE A 96 0.72 -6.40 7.36
C PHE A 96 2.22 -6.51 7.08
N ILE A 97 3.05 -6.52 8.13
CA ILE A 97 4.50 -6.56 7.98
C ILE A 97 4.93 -7.89 7.34
N THR A 98 4.39 -9.00 7.83
CA THR A 98 4.66 -10.33 7.30
C THR A 98 4.27 -10.44 5.83
N PHE A 99 3.09 -9.93 5.47
CA PHE A 99 2.63 -9.91 4.09
C PHE A 99 3.55 -9.08 3.20
N VAL A 100 3.93 -7.86 3.61
CA VAL A 100 4.78 -6.98 2.79
C VAL A 100 6.18 -7.58 2.62
N ASP A 101 6.75 -8.15 3.68
CA ASP A 101 8.05 -8.84 3.64
C ASP A 101 8.03 -10.01 2.63
N ASP A 102 7.01 -10.87 2.68
CA ASP A 102 6.85 -11.96 1.71
C ASP A 102 6.58 -11.45 0.31
N TYR A 103 5.71 -10.45 0.15
CA TYR A 103 5.31 -9.96 -1.17
C TYR A 103 6.44 -9.24 -1.91
N ILE A 104 7.36 -8.56 -1.19
CA ILE A 104 8.57 -7.98 -1.78
C ILE A 104 9.48 -9.06 -2.37
N GLN A 105 9.54 -10.23 -1.73
CA GLN A 105 10.36 -11.36 -2.18
C GLN A 105 9.67 -12.15 -3.29
N ASN A 106 8.38 -12.44 -3.11
CA ASN A 106 7.61 -13.40 -3.90
C ASN A 106 6.26 -12.81 -4.33
N PRO A 107 6.23 -11.71 -5.11
CA PRO A 107 4.99 -11.08 -5.50
C PRO A 107 4.17 -11.99 -6.42
N SER A 108 2.86 -12.03 -6.22
CA SER A 108 1.95 -12.77 -7.09
C SER A 108 0.53 -12.20 -7.06
N GLN A 109 -0.21 -12.37 -8.16
CA GLN A 109 -1.61 -11.97 -8.22
C GLN A 109 -2.49 -12.78 -7.26
N LYS A 110 -2.16 -14.06 -7.03
CA LYS A 110 -2.91 -14.96 -6.15
C LYS A 110 -2.84 -14.54 -4.68
N LYS A 111 -1.68 -14.04 -4.23
CA LYS A 111 -1.48 -13.58 -2.85
C LYS A 111 -1.90 -12.13 -2.63
N GLY A 112 -1.82 -11.30 -3.67
CA GLY A 112 -2.01 -9.86 -3.51
C GLY A 112 -3.46 -9.44 -3.34
N PHE A 113 -3.66 -8.34 -2.62
CA PHE A 113 -4.99 -7.82 -2.28
C PHE A 113 -5.50 -6.73 -3.23
N CYS A 114 -4.74 -6.41 -4.28
CA CYS A 114 -5.15 -5.38 -5.24
C CYS A 114 -6.37 -5.82 -6.05
N MET A 115 -7.15 -4.87 -6.55
CA MET A 115 -8.28 -5.17 -7.43
C MET A 115 -7.77 -5.68 -8.80
N PRO A 116 -8.55 -6.51 -9.53
CA PRO A 116 -8.16 -6.99 -10.86
C PRO A 116 -7.75 -5.88 -11.84
N MET A 117 -8.40 -4.71 -11.76
CA MET A 117 -8.06 -3.55 -12.59
C MET A 117 -6.64 -3.03 -12.35
N ALA A 118 -6.11 -3.15 -11.14
CA ALA A 118 -4.73 -2.75 -10.84
C ALA A 118 -3.74 -3.71 -11.52
N TYR A 119 -3.98 -5.02 -11.48
CA TYR A 119 -3.16 -6.00 -12.18
C TYR A 119 -3.24 -5.86 -13.70
N LYS A 120 -4.43 -5.57 -14.24
CA LYS A 120 -4.60 -5.28 -15.68
C LYS A 120 -3.77 -4.08 -16.13
N ARG A 121 -3.62 -3.07 -15.27
CA ARG A 121 -2.93 -1.82 -15.60
C ARG A 121 -1.42 -1.86 -15.32
N PHE A 122 -1.02 -2.33 -14.16
CA PHE A 122 0.36 -2.25 -13.66
C PHE A 122 1.08 -3.61 -13.70
N GLY A 123 0.37 -4.69 -14.00
CA GLY A 123 0.91 -6.04 -13.88
C GLY A 123 1.13 -6.45 -12.42
N THR A 124 1.98 -7.46 -12.25
CA THR A 124 2.44 -7.90 -10.92
C THR A 124 3.75 -7.18 -10.59
N MET A 125 3.91 -6.75 -9.35
CA MET A 125 5.16 -6.16 -8.88
C MET A 125 6.32 -7.13 -9.16
N PRO A 126 7.48 -6.67 -9.66
CA PRO A 126 8.64 -7.54 -9.83
C PRO A 126 9.24 -7.94 -8.46
N PRO A 127 9.82 -9.13 -8.33
CA PRO A 127 10.51 -9.51 -7.10
C PRO A 127 11.76 -8.64 -6.91
N ILE A 128 11.79 -7.83 -5.85
CA ILE A 128 12.95 -6.99 -5.50
C ILE A 128 13.62 -7.44 -4.20
N GLY A 129 13.10 -8.48 -3.54
CA GLY A 129 13.60 -8.91 -2.23
C GLY A 129 15.08 -9.32 -2.19
N LYS A 130 15.71 -9.67 -3.31
CA LYS A 130 17.16 -9.95 -3.37
C LYS A 130 18.03 -8.71 -3.15
N SER A 131 17.50 -7.50 -3.38
CA SER A 131 18.24 -6.24 -3.23
C SER A 131 17.97 -5.53 -1.89
N LEU A 132 17.20 -6.17 -1.00
CA LEU A 132 16.87 -5.69 0.34
C LEU A 132 17.18 -6.77 1.39
N SER A 133 17.84 -6.38 2.49
CA SER A 133 18.00 -7.25 3.65
C SER A 133 16.65 -7.51 4.36
N LYS A 134 16.61 -8.51 5.26
CA LYS A 134 15.39 -8.79 6.05
C LYS A 134 15.01 -7.60 6.93
N GLU A 135 16.02 -6.91 7.46
CA GLU A 135 15.88 -5.71 8.30
C GLU A 135 15.30 -4.57 7.47
N GLU A 136 15.81 -4.32 6.25
CA GLU A 136 15.28 -3.29 5.36
C GLU A 136 13.83 -3.56 4.95
N ARG A 137 13.48 -4.81 4.64
CA ARG A 137 12.09 -5.19 4.30
C ARG A 137 11.16 -5.01 5.48
N THR A 138 11.59 -5.38 6.68
CA THR A 138 10.82 -5.17 7.91
C THR A 138 10.65 -3.69 8.25
N ALA A 139 11.72 -2.90 8.07
CA ALA A 139 11.74 -1.46 8.32
C ALA A 139 10.78 -0.73 7.37
N VAL A 140 10.87 -1.00 6.06
CA VAL A 140 9.95 -0.37 5.08
C VAL A 140 8.51 -0.83 5.31
N ALA A 141 8.26 -2.12 5.58
CA ALA A 141 6.92 -2.61 5.85
C ALA A 141 6.28 -1.95 7.09
N SER A 142 7.05 -1.82 8.17
CA SER A 142 6.65 -1.10 9.38
C SER A 142 6.32 0.35 9.06
N TRP A 143 7.22 1.04 8.36
CA TRP A 143 7.04 2.45 8.00
C TRP A 143 5.80 2.66 7.11
N LEU A 144 5.56 1.78 6.14
CA LEU A 144 4.36 1.80 5.29
C LEU A 144 3.06 1.69 6.11
N TYR A 145 3.07 0.87 7.16
CA TYR A 145 1.95 0.76 8.08
C TYR A 145 1.79 2.04 8.91
N ASP A 146 2.85 2.59 9.47
CA ASP A 146 2.74 3.69 10.43
C ASP A 146 2.44 5.05 9.76
N ASN A 147 2.87 5.26 8.51
CA ASN A 147 2.87 6.58 7.87
C ASN A 147 1.67 6.86 6.96
N PHE A 148 1.00 5.84 6.42
CA PHE A 148 -0.19 6.05 5.59
C PHE A 148 -1.48 5.88 6.40
N LYS A 149 -1.87 6.95 7.12
CA LYS A 149 -2.98 6.97 8.10
C LYS A 149 -4.39 7.15 7.50
N GLY A 150 -4.55 7.13 6.18
CA GLY A 150 -5.86 7.36 5.57
C GLY A 150 -6.86 6.22 5.84
N SER A 151 -7.99 6.50 6.50
CA SER A 151 -9.09 5.54 6.67
C SER A 151 -10.00 5.48 5.42
N TRP A 152 -10.50 4.31 5.02
CA TRP A 152 -11.50 4.16 3.93
C TRP A 152 -12.93 4.40 4.44
N GLY A 153 -13.07 5.14 5.56
CA GLY A 153 -14.36 5.45 6.18
C GLY A 153 -14.93 6.82 5.81
N GLY A 154 -14.11 7.79 5.43
CA GLY A 154 -14.57 9.19 5.22
C GLY A 154 -15.04 9.56 3.81
N SER A 155 -14.86 8.71 2.79
CA SER A 155 -15.17 9.07 1.41
C SER A 155 -15.34 7.87 0.48
N MET A 156 -16.55 7.76 -0.06
CA MET A 156 -17.04 6.87 -1.13
C MET A 156 -16.90 5.35 -0.94
N GLY A 157 -16.12 4.87 0.03
CA GLY A 157 -15.96 3.44 0.28
C GLY A 157 -17.03 2.82 1.16
N GLY A 158 -17.34 3.47 2.29
CA GLY A 158 -18.37 3.03 3.24
C GLY A 158 -19.76 2.91 2.59
N LYS A 159 -20.18 3.91 1.82
CA LYS A 159 -21.49 3.90 1.13
C LYS A 159 -21.60 2.79 0.07
N MET A 160 -20.51 2.37 -0.56
CA MET A 160 -20.58 1.32 -1.59
C MET A 160 -20.67 -0.09 -0.98
N CYS A 161 -20.03 -0.33 0.17
CA CYS A 161 -20.26 -1.55 0.96
C CYS A 161 -21.67 -1.54 1.60
N GLU A 162 -22.13 -0.40 2.09
CA GLU A 162 -23.43 -0.28 2.75
C GLU A 162 -24.62 -0.37 1.76
N MET A 163 -24.51 0.21 0.55
CA MET A 163 -25.53 0.07 -0.50
C MET A 163 -25.60 -1.36 -1.07
N LYS A 164 -24.49 -2.11 -1.11
CA LYS A 164 -24.51 -3.53 -1.46
C LYS A 164 -25.18 -4.40 -0.38
N ASN A 165 -25.09 -4.00 0.88
CA ASN A 165 -25.73 -4.69 2.00
C ASN A 165 -27.24 -4.44 2.11
N LYS A 166 -27.78 -3.37 1.52
CA LYS A 166 -29.24 -3.06 1.61
C LYS A 166 -30.08 -3.75 0.53
N ASN A 167 -29.49 -4.15 -0.60
CA ASN A 167 -30.21 -4.80 -1.72
C ASN A 167 -29.90 -6.28 -1.94
N MET A 168 -29.00 -6.87 -1.15
CA MET A 168 -28.88 -8.32 -1.03
C MET A 168 -29.32 -8.67 0.38
N LYS A 169 -30.29 -9.59 0.51
CA LYS A 169 -30.42 -10.41 1.72
C LYS A 169 -29.10 -11.16 1.86
N CYS A 170 -28.11 -10.52 2.49
CA CYS A 170 -26.88 -11.17 2.91
C CYS A 170 -27.29 -12.10 4.06
N GLY A 171 -27.67 -13.33 3.71
CA GLY A 171 -27.69 -14.43 4.66
C GLY A 171 -26.35 -14.43 5.39
N ALA A 172 -26.42 -14.67 6.70
CA ALA A 172 -25.25 -14.81 7.56
C ALA A 172 -24.14 -15.60 6.86
N GLY A 173 -22.99 -14.96 6.65
CA GLY A 173 -21.76 -15.61 6.21
C GLY A 173 -21.19 -15.10 4.90
N LYS A 174 -19.88 -14.79 4.94
CA LYS A 174 -18.95 -14.59 3.82
C LYS A 174 -18.77 -13.15 3.30
N CYS A 175 -18.41 -12.25 4.23
CA CYS A 175 -17.38 -11.26 3.97
C CYS A 175 -16.16 -11.65 4.81
N GLY A 176 -15.12 -12.23 4.19
CA GLY A 176 -13.79 -12.34 4.82
C GLY A 176 -13.42 -13.63 5.57
N ALA A 177 -13.93 -14.80 5.15
CA ALA A 177 -13.35 -16.08 5.55
C ALA A 177 -12.77 -16.81 4.33
N VAL A 178 -11.59 -16.39 3.90
CA VAL A 178 -10.69 -17.33 3.21
C VAL A 178 -10.06 -18.14 4.34
N LYS A 179 -10.56 -19.36 4.56
CA LYS A 179 -9.85 -20.33 5.39
C LYS A 179 -8.49 -20.55 4.72
N ILE A 180 -7.43 -20.20 5.42
CA ILE A 180 -6.08 -20.65 5.08
C ILE A 180 -6.15 -22.18 5.19
N GLN A 181 -6.17 -22.87 4.05
CA GLN A 181 -6.00 -24.32 4.03
C GLN A 181 -4.51 -24.58 4.23
N THR A 182 -4.17 -25.09 5.41
CA THR A 182 -2.92 -25.78 5.67
C THR A 182 -3.04 -27.20 5.10
N HIS A 183 -2.27 -27.49 4.05
CA HIS A 183 -1.86 -28.84 3.68
C HIS A 183 -0.38 -28.80 3.32
#